data_AF-A0A1X2H6X1-F1
#
_entry.id   AF-A0A1X2H6X1-F1
#
_cell.length_a   1.000
_cell.length_b   1.000
_cell.length_c   1.000
_cell.angle_alpha   90.00
_cell.angle_beta   90.00
_cell.angle_gamma   90.00
#
_symmetry.space_group_name_H-M   'P 1'
#
loop_
_entity.id
_entity.type
_entity.pdbx_description
1 polymer ?
#
loop_
_entity_poly.entity_id
_entity_poly.type
_entity_poly.pdbx_seq_one_letter_code
_entity_poly.pdbx_strand_id
1 'polypeptide(L)'
;MSFGARLSEKLEELQGDHSFQVYNENDTTQFVCGLEADEYTYEKESIVYIAKVDTTANAPVGLAKRLVQAYLAWKAPCTVHVFGRAQPQYLFPASASPKKRTLTDRQLIQWWHSVLATVSSAPAHWSIPGIDDRTEACLAVGLDRNNAALSYGYPFPPDAKAADVIPRFSDDAKARVLKELEDDMTVKDFWDILGFSEECGAGKLSAFFFVSVSKNEPKEKGIKNDDDDNNIEDEGKVLQEDAFVTFWNQLMHDKISFEDTAHATKSTARLLKTWKDLNLTPFAFTTFGKKSTKPTQPDLKRKAPNDLTANVLSVRRKKT
;
A
#
# COMPACT_ATOMS: atom_id res chain seq x y z
N MET A 1 9.89 -24.65 -10.27
CA MET A 1 8.82 -24.93 -9.28
C MET A 1 8.05 -23.64 -9.11
N SER A 2 6.71 -23.68 -9.22
CA SER A 2 5.88 -22.47 -9.10
C SER A 2 5.96 -21.91 -7.68
N PHE A 3 5.81 -20.59 -7.56
CA PHE A 3 5.90 -19.75 -6.36
C PHE A 3 4.87 -20.07 -5.25
N GLY A 4 4.23 -21.25 -5.28
CA GLY A 4 2.97 -21.53 -4.56
C GLY A 4 3.02 -22.65 -3.52
N ALA A 5 4.18 -23.01 -2.96
CA ALA A 5 4.26 -24.07 -1.95
C ALA A 5 4.82 -23.55 -0.60
N ARG A 6 3.94 -23.51 0.42
CA ARG A 6 4.20 -23.39 1.88
C ARG A 6 4.28 -22.00 2.54
N LEU A 7 3.41 -21.05 2.20
CA LEU A 7 3.37 -19.74 2.91
C LEU A 7 2.53 -19.70 4.22
N SER A 8 1.70 -20.69 4.50
CA SER A 8 0.53 -20.49 5.37
C SER A 8 0.72 -20.60 6.89
N GLU A 9 1.81 -21.22 7.34
CA GLU A 9 2.19 -21.28 8.76
C GLU A 9 3.64 -20.81 9.01
N LYS A 10 4.38 -20.50 7.95
CA LYS A 10 5.83 -20.31 7.99
C LYS A 10 6.30 -18.95 7.48
N LEU A 11 5.51 -17.87 7.48
CA LEU A 11 6.15 -16.55 7.40
C LEU A 11 7.10 -16.47 8.61
N GLU A 12 8.41 -16.60 8.38
CA GLU A 12 9.37 -17.03 9.40
C GLU A 12 9.40 -16.08 10.60
N GLU A 13 9.02 -14.81 10.40
CA GLU A 13 8.53 -13.87 11.42
C GLU A 13 8.17 -12.57 10.68
N LEU A 14 7.19 -11.81 11.17
CA LEU A 14 7.04 -10.40 10.78
C LEU A 14 8.35 -9.70 11.17
N GLN A 15 9.13 -9.27 10.18
CA GLN A 15 10.42 -8.63 10.44
C GLN A 15 10.23 -7.21 10.94
N GLY A 16 9.18 -6.55 10.46
CA GLY A 16 8.85 -5.22 10.94
C GLY A 16 7.70 -4.56 10.24
N ASP A 17 7.28 -3.45 10.83
CA ASP A 17 6.21 -2.61 10.30
C ASP A 17 6.83 -1.30 9.85
N HIS A 18 6.47 -0.85 8.66
CA HIS A 18 6.93 0.40 8.07
C HIS A 18 5.77 1.37 7.95
N SER A 19 5.87 2.53 8.60
CA SER A 19 4.94 3.64 8.41
C SER A 19 5.63 4.84 7.78
N PHE A 20 5.07 5.31 6.66
CA PHE A 20 5.44 6.56 6.01
C PHE A 20 4.36 7.60 6.21
N GLN A 21 4.76 8.80 6.63
CA GLN A 21 3.87 9.95 6.76
C GLN A 21 4.42 11.12 5.95
N VAL A 22 3.61 11.62 5.02
CA VAL A 22 3.98 12.70 4.10
C VAL A 22 3.29 13.98 4.54
N TYR A 23 4.04 15.05 4.79
CA TYR A 23 3.49 16.39 4.97
C TYR A 23 4.00 17.39 3.94
N ASN A 24 3.20 18.42 3.71
CA ASN A 24 3.59 19.57 2.91
C ASN A 24 3.91 20.77 3.81
N GLU A 25 4.99 21.50 3.51
CA GLU A 25 5.35 22.78 4.10
C GLU A 25 4.89 23.91 3.16
N ASN A 26 3.58 24.16 3.13
CA ASN A 26 3.00 25.40 2.60
C ASN A 26 2.70 26.35 3.77
N ASP A 27 1.88 27.40 3.57
CA ASP A 27 1.40 28.31 4.64
C ASP A 27 0.80 27.59 5.86
N THR A 28 0.37 26.32 5.71
CA THR A 28 -0.02 25.45 6.82
C THR A 28 0.60 24.06 6.66
N THR A 29 1.44 23.67 7.63
CA THR A 29 2.09 22.34 7.65
C THR A 29 1.07 21.25 8.00
N GLN A 30 0.85 20.30 7.09
CA GLN A 30 -0.18 19.25 7.26
C GLN A 30 0.26 17.90 6.72
N PHE A 31 -0.04 16.81 7.44
CA PHE A 31 -0.04 15.48 6.83
C PHE A 31 -1.08 15.38 5.73
N VAL A 32 -0.65 14.84 4.59
CA VAL A 32 -1.42 14.74 3.37
C VAL A 32 -1.58 13.30 2.89
N CYS A 33 -0.63 12.42 3.21
CA CYS A 33 -0.67 11.03 2.80
C CYS A 33 0.09 10.15 3.79
N GLY A 34 -0.37 8.90 3.96
CA GLY A 34 0.31 7.90 4.76
C GLY A 34 0.25 6.52 4.10
N LEU A 35 1.26 5.70 4.40
CA LEU A 35 1.38 4.31 3.99
C LEU A 35 1.83 3.50 5.20
N GLU A 36 1.16 2.38 5.44
CA GLU A 36 1.55 1.34 6.41
C GLU A 36 1.76 0.04 5.64
N ALA A 37 2.92 -0.58 5.84
CA ALA A 37 3.26 -1.84 5.22
C ALA A 37 3.95 -2.77 6.23
N ASP A 38 3.61 -4.04 6.19
CA ASP A 38 4.25 -5.09 6.97
C ASP A 38 5.29 -5.80 6.10
N GLU A 39 6.50 -5.98 6.63
CA GLU A 39 7.59 -6.65 5.94
C GLU A 39 7.90 -8.01 6.57
N TYR A 40 7.94 -9.05 5.74
CA TYR A 40 8.24 -10.42 6.15
C TYR A 40 9.41 -10.95 5.32
N THR A 41 10.11 -11.95 5.85
CA THR A 41 11.06 -12.76 5.09
C THR A 41 10.62 -14.21 5.15
N TYR A 42 10.66 -14.91 4.03
CA TYR A 42 10.37 -16.33 3.94
C TYR A 42 11.35 -17.01 2.98
N GLU A 43 12.10 -18.02 3.43
CA GLU A 43 13.04 -18.75 2.57
C GLU A 43 14.00 -17.82 1.78
N LYS A 44 14.40 -16.70 2.40
CA LYS A 44 15.22 -15.59 1.83
C LYS A 44 14.52 -14.67 0.82
N GLU A 45 13.22 -14.83 0.61
CA GLU A 45 12.40 -13.93 -0.18
C GLU A 45 11.80 -12.84 0.70
N SER A 46 11.82 -11.59 0.20
CA SER A 46 11.16 -10.48 0.88
C SER A 46 9.69 -10.44 0.49
N ILE A 47 8.81 -10.38 1.48
CA ILE A 47 7.37 -10.23 1.29
C ILE A 47 6.93 -8.90 1.91
N VAL A 48 6.11 -8.16 1.19
CA VAL A 48 5.54 -6.88 1.61
C VAL A 48 4.03 -7.01 1.58
N TYR A 49 3.38 -6.77 2.71
CA TYR A 49 1.93 -6.60 2.76
C TYR A 49 1.60 -5.12 2.93
N ILE A 50 0.96 -4.51 1.94
CA ILE A 50 0.51 -3.12 2.08
C ILE A 50 -0.80 -3.13 2.87
N ALA A 51 -0.68 -2.81 4.17
CA ALA A 51 -1.78 -2.86 5.11
C ALA A 51 -2.74 -1.67 4.93
N LYS A 52 -2.22 -0.45 4.88
CA LYS A 52 -3.05 0.77 4.78
C LYS A 52 -2.42 1.83 3.89
N VAL A 53 -3.25 2.50 3.10
CA VAL A 53 -2.89 3.72 2.37
C VAL A 53 -4.02 4.73 2.56
N ASP A 54 -3.68 5.94 2.98
CA ASP A 54 -4.68 6.98 3.21
C ASP A 54 -4.18 8.37 2.81
N THR A 55 -5.13 9.28 2.65
CA THR A 55 -4.88 10.68 2.34
C THR A 55 -5.80 11.59 3.14
N THR A 56 -5.37 12.82 3.42
CA THR A 56 -6.26 13.87 3.93
C THR A 56 -6.89 14.67 2.77
N ALA A 57 -7.83 15.57 3.08
CA ALA A 57 -8.55 16.34 2.06
C ALA A 57 -7.64 17.20 1.16
N ASN A 58 -6.48 17.62 1.66
CA ASN A 58 -5.54 18.50 0.95
C ASN A 58 -4.46 17.73 0.17
N ALA A 59 -4.61 16.41 0.04
CA ALA A 59 -3.64 15.58 -0.66
C ALA A 59 -3.57 15.89 -2.16
N PRO A 60 -2.37 16.16 -2.71
CA PRO A 60 -2.18 16.30 -4.14
C PRO A 60 -2.58 15.04 -4.91
N VAL A 61 -3.14 15.24 -6.10
CA VAL A 61 -3.58 14.13 -6.95
C VAL A 61 -2.39 13.25 -7.34
N GLY A 62 -2.54 11.95 -7.11
CA GLY A 62 -1.52 10.94 -7.43
C GLY A 62 -0.40 10.81 -6.40
N LEU A 63 -0.41 11.59 -5.31
CA LEU A 63 0.62 11.48 -4.25
C LEU A 63 0.66 10.06 -3.66
N ALA A 64 -0.48 9.52 -3.22
CA ALA A 64 -0.56 8.16 -2.69
C ALA A 64 -0.02 7.09 -3.66
N LYS A 65 -0.31 7.25 -4.96
CA LYS A 65 0.16 6.32 -5.99
C LYS A 65 1.69 6.36 -6.09
N ARG A 66 2.26 7.56 -6.14
CA ARG A 66 3.72 7.74 -6.20
C ARG A 66 4.41 7.25 -4.93
N LEU A 67 3.81 7.47 -3.76
CA LEU A 67 4.33 6.99 -2.48
C LEU A 67 4.46 5.46 -2.49
N VAL A 68 3.38 4.75 -2.86
CA VAL A 68 3.41 3.29 -2.96
C VAL A 68 4.44 2.82 -4.00
N GLN A 69 4.46 3.44 -5.19
CA GLN A 69 5.41 3.05 -6.23
C GLN A 69 6.88 3.27 -5.82
N ALA A 70 7.18 4.39 -5.16
CA ALA A 70 8.51 4.70 -4.65
C ALA A 70 8.94 3.70 -3.57
N TYR A 71 8.05 3.40 -2.62
CA TYR A 71 8.30 2.40 -1.58
C TYR A 71 8.60 1.02 -2.18
N LEU A 72 7.77 0.54 -3.12
CA LEU A 72 7.99 -0.76 -3.76
C LEU A 72 9.27 -0.82 -4.60
N ALA A 73 9.61 0.28 -5.28
CA ALA A 73 10.87 0.38 -6.03
C ALA A 73 12.09 0.35 -5.10
N TRP A 74 12.01 1.02 -3.94
CA TRP A 74 13.05 0.97 -2.90
C TRP A 74 13.19 -0.43 -2.30
N LYS A 75 12.07 -1.11 -2.03
CA LYS A 75 12.07 -2.42 -1.35
C LYS A 75 12.52 -3.59 -2.22
N ALA A 76 12.49 -3.43 -3.55
CA ALA A 76 12.75 -4.50 -4.49
C ALA A 76 14.12 -5.22 -4.26
N PRO A 77 14.22 -6.55 -4.48
CA PRO A 77 13.17 -7.43 -4.96
C PRO A 77 12.24 -7.86 -3.83
N CYS A 78 10.93 -7.92 -4.11
CA CYS A 78 9.95 -8.41 -3.15
C CYS A 78 8.68 -8.95 -3.83
N THR A 79 7.93 -9.78 -3.11
CA THR A 79 6.55 -10.11 -3.45
C THR A 79 5.61 -9.26 -2.62
N VAL A 80 4.64 -8.65 -3.28
CA VAL A 80 3.71 -7.70 -2.70
C VAL A 80 2.31 -8.31 -2.64
N HIS A 81 1.72 -8.24 -1.46
CA HIS A 81 0.35 -8.63 -1.19
C HIS A 81 -0.48 -7.40 -0.81
N VAL A 82 -1.69 -7.30 -1.36
CA VAL A 82 -2.62 -6.22 -1.03
C VAL A 82 -4.03 -6.78 -0.91
N PHE A 83 -4.73 -6.40 0.16
CA PHE A 83 -6.19 -6.52 0.26
C PHE A 83 -6.84 -5.15 0.01
N GLY A 84 -7.32 -4.94 -1.22
CA GLY A 84 -7.94 -3.70 -1.65
C GLY A 84 -9.43 -3.64 -1.30
N ARG A 85 -9.76 -3.05 -0.15
CA ARG A 85 -11.12 -2.74 0.29
C ARG A 85 -11.30 -1.23 0.38
N ALA A 86 -12.43 -0.65 -0.05
CA ALA A 86 -12.64 0.78 0.16
C ALA A 86 -13.17 1.05 1.57
N GLN A 87 -12.68 2.12 2.19
CA GLN A 87 -13.19 2.68 3.43
C GLN A 87 -13.13 4.22 3.35
N PRO A 88 -13.98 4.95 4.09
CA PRO A 88 -13.93 6.41 4.13
C PRO A 88 -12.59 6.97 4.63
N GLN A 89 -11.92 6.24 5.52
CA GLN A 89 -10.62 6.57 6.11
C GLN A 89 -9.94 5.31 6.67
N TYR A 90 -8.61 5.37 6.78
CA TYR A 90 -7.75 4.31 7.32
C TYR A 90 -6.78 4.83 8.38
N LEU A 91 -5.91 5.78 8.02
CA LEU A 91 -4.80 6.26 8.86
C LEU A 91 -5.09 7.60 9.52
N PHE A 92 -5.93 8.44 8.91
CA PHE A 92 -6.18 9.80 9.38
C PHE A 92 -7.56 9.92 10.04
N PRO A 93 -7.63 10.01 11.38
CA PRO A 93 -8.90 10.12 12.10
C PRO A 93 -9.73 11.31 11.63
N ALA A 94 -11.04 11.09 11.46
CA ALA A 94 -12.02 12.06 10.99
C ALA A 94 -11.72 12.68 9.60
N SER A 95 -10.82 12.10 8.80
CA SER A 95 -10.50 12.63 7.47
C SER A 95 -11.59 12.40 6.42
N ALA A 96 -12.55 11.51 6.70
CA ALA A 96 -13.70 11.27 5.83
C ALA A 96 -14.51 12.56 5.66
N SER A 97 -14.43 13.16 4.47
CA SER A 97 -15.10 14.43 4.17
C SER A 97 -15.43 14.53 2.68
N PRO A 98 -16.42 15.35 2.28
CA PRO A 98 -16.72 15.60 0.87
C PRO A 98 -15.56 16.25 0.08
N LYS A 99 -14.60 16.87 0.77
CA LYS A 99 -13.40 17.46 0.16
C LYS A 99 -12.32 16.41 -0.13
N LYS A 100 -12.30 15.32 0.64
CA LYS A 100 -11.43 14.18 0.41
C LYS A 100 -12.00 13.34 -0.73
N ARG A 101 -11.17 13.03 -1.73
CA ARG A 101 -11.55 12.15 -2.83
C ARG A 101 -11.43 10.68 -2.41
N THR A 102 -12.41 10.21 -1.65
CA THR A 102 -12.54 8.79 -1.30
C THR A 102 -12.94 8.00 -2.55
N LEU A 103 -12.22 6.90 -2.82
CA LEU A 103 -12.52 6.02 -3.94
C LEU A 103 -13.66 5.07 -3.55
N THR A 104 -14.56 4.79 -4.49
CA THR A 104 -15.47 3.63 -4.36
C THR A 104 -14.68 2.34 -4.51
N ASP A 105 -15.27 1.21 -4.10
CA ASP A 105 -14.72 -0.13 -4.29
C ASP A 105 -14.14 -0.36 -5.71
N ARG A 106 -14.95 -0.08 -6.74
CA ARG A 106 -14.54 -0.22 -8.15
C ARG A 106 -13.36 0.67 -8.49
N GLN A 107 -13.40 1.94 -8.07
CA GLN A 107 -12.33 2.89 -8.33
C GLN A 107 -11.04 2.53 -7.59
N LEU A 108 -11.13 1.95 -6.40
CA LEU A 108 -9.97 1.53 -5.63
C LEU A 108 -9.29 0.31 -6.29
N ILE A 109 -10.07 -0.66 -6.77
CA ILE A 109 -9.54 -1.82 -7.50
C ILE A 109 -8.84 -1.36 -8.79
N GLN A 110 -9.46 -0.44 -9.55
CA GLN A 110 -8.83 0.18 -10.73
C GLN A 110 -7.54 0.93 -10.37
N TRP A 111 -7.54 1.64 -9.24
CA TRP A 111 -6.38 2.39 -8.76
C TRP A 111 -5.21 1.45 -8.42
N TRP A 112 -5.46 0.35 -7.70
CA TRP A 112 -4.43 -0.65 -7.40
C TRP A 112 -3.87 -1.31 -8.65
N HIS A 113 -4.72 -1.63 -9.64
CA HIS A 113 -4.27 -2.06 -10.97
C HIS A 113 -3.29 -1.05 -11.59
N SER A 114 -3.66 0.23 -11.57
CA SER A 114 -2.84 1.31 -12.12
C SER A 114 -1.51 1.53 -11.37
N VAL A 115 -1.49 1.27 -10.07
CA VAL A 115 -0.30 1.39 -9.20
C VAL A 115 0.65 0.22 -9.45
N LEU A 116 0.13 -1.00 -9.38
CA LEU A 116 0.93 -2.22 -9.41
C LEU A 116 1.41 -2.58 -10.81
N ALA A 117 0.60 -2.36 -11.86
CA ALA A 117 0.97 -2.68 -13.25
C ALA A 117 2.27 -2.01 -13.73
N THR A 118 2.65 -0.87 -13.13
CA THR A 118 3.86 -0.14 -13.53
C THR A 118 5.12 -0.58 -12.79
N VAL A 119 4.96 -1.29 -11.67
CA VAL A 119 6.08 -1.73 -10.82
C VAL A 119 6.21 -3.26 -10.79
N SER A 120 5.17 -3.98 -11.21
CA SER A 120 5.14 -5.43 -11.20
C SER A 120 6.05 -6.01 -12.28
N SER A 121 6.85 -6.99 -11.90
CA SER A 121 7.39 -8.02 -12.79
C SER A 121 6.48 -9.26 -12.76
N ALA A 122 6.60 -10.13 -13.76
CA ALA A 122 5.89 -11.41 -13.73
C ALA A 122 6.53 -12.32 -12.66
N PRO A 123 5.75 -13.04 -11.84
CA PRO A 123 4.28 -13.17 -11.85
C PRO A 123 3.53 -12.01 -11.16
N ALA A 124 2.35 -11.65 -11.71
CA ALA A 124 1.45 -10.64 -11.16
C ALA A 124 -0.01 -11.08 -11.32
N HIS A 125 -0.72 -11.26 -10.20
CA HIS A 125 -2.10 -11.75 -10.14
C HIS A 125 -3.02 -10.80 -9.38
N TRP A 126 -4.30 -10.85 -9.71
CA TRP A 126 -5.37 -10.21 -8.94
C TRP A 126 -6.67 -11.01 -9.01
N SER A 127 -7.48 -10.95 -7.97
CA SER A 127 -8.78 -11.63 -7.90
C SER A 127 -9.81 -10.82 -7.12
N ILE A 128 -11.09 -11.06 -7.40
CA ILE A 128 -12.23 -10.56 -6.61
C ILE A 128 -12.89 -11.80 -6.02
N PRO A 129 -12.93 -11.99 -4.70
CA PRO A 129 -13.58 -13.16 -4.10
C PRO A 129 -15.03 -13.29 -4.55
N GLY A 130 -15.47 -14.51 -4.87
CA GLY A 130 -16.81 -14.78 -5.37
C GLY A 130 -17.05 -14.46 -6.85
N ILE A 131 -16.02 -14.04 -7.60
CA ILE A 131 -16.06 -13.93 -9.06
C ILE A 131 -14.92 -14.77 -9.63
N ASP A 132 -15.23 -15.76 -10.46
CA ASP A 132 -14.23 -16.67 -11.03
C ASP A 132 -13.83 -16.30 -12.46
N ASP A 133 -14.72 -15.60 -13.17
CA ASP A 133 -14.49 -15.23 -14.56
C ASP A 133 -13.87 -13.83 -14.69
N ARG A 134 -12.77 -13.76 -15.45
CA ARG A 134 -12.06 -12.50 -15.72
C ARG A 134 -12.96 -11.47 -16.40
N THR A 135 -13.83 -11.92 -17.31
CA THR A 135 -14.69 -11.02 -18.09
C THR A 135 -15.70 -10.33 -17.18
N GLU A 136 -16.33 -11.10 -16.30
CA GLU A 136 -17.23 -10.61 -15.26
C GLU A 136 -16.50 -9.68 -14.28
N ALA A 137 -15.33 -10.07 -13.79
CA ALA A 137 -14.53 -9.23 -12.90
C ALA A 137 -14.17 -7.89 -13.52
N CYS A 138 -13.67 -7.89 -14.77
CA CYS A 138 -13.36 -6.67 -15.51
C CYS A 138 -14.61 -5.80 -15.72
N LEU A 139 -15.78 -6.38 -16.00
CA LEU A 139 -17.04 -5.63 -16.07
C LEU A 139 -17.44 -5.04 -14.71
N ALA A 140 -17.32 -5.84 -13.65
CA ALA A 140 -17.66 -5.44 -12.29
C ALA A 140 -16.81 -4.28 -11.78
N VAL A 141 -15.59 -4.07 -12.29
CA VAL A 141 -14.77 -2.92 -11.88
C VAL A 141 -14.52 -1.91 -13.00
N GLY A 142 -15.05 -2.13 -14.20
CA GLY A 142 -14.85 -1.25 -15.36
C GLY A 142 -13.40 -1.23 -15.85
N LEU A 143 -12.69 -2.37 -15.79
CA LEU A 143 -11.35 -2.52 -16.35
C LEU A 143 -11.41 -2.94 -17.82
N ASP A 144 -10.43 -2.48 -18.61
CA ASP A 144 -10.24 -2.98 -19.97
C ASP A 144 -9.83 -4.46 -19.95
N ARG A 145 -10.65 -5.31 -20.54
CA ARG A 145 -10.44 -6.77 -20.62
C ARG A 145 -9.16 -7.13 -21.38
N ASN A 146 -8.70 -6.26 -22.27
CA ASN A 146 -7.49 -6.45 -23.05
C ASN A 146 -6.22 -6.07 -22.27
N ASN A 147 -6.35 -5.44 -21.09
CA ASN A 147 -5.21 -5.15 -20.25
C ASN A 147 -4.66 -6.45 -19.66
N ALA A 148 -3.49 -6.87 -20.15
CA ALA A 148 -2.80 -8.09 -19.74
C ALA A 148 -1.74 -7.86 -18.65
N ALA A 149 -1.67 -6.66 -18.04
CA ALA A 149 -0.61 -6.34 -17.09
C ALA A 149 -0.63 -7.22 -15.82
N LEU A 150 -1.83 -7.61 -15.35
CA LEU A 150 -1.99 -8.54 -14.23
C LEU A 150 -2.94 -9.66 -14.66
N SER A 151 -2.54 -10.90 -14.42
CA SER A 151 -3.36 -12.09 -14.67
C SER A 151 -4.49 -12.19 -13.65
N TYR A 152 -5.69 -12.61 -14.09
CA TYR A 152 -6.80 -12.82 -13.16
C TYR A 152 -6.65 -14.17 -12.43
N GLY A 153 -6.96 -14.18 -11.13
CA GLY A 153 -6.84 -15.33 -10.24
C GLY A 153 -5.84 -15.10 -9.11
N TYR A 154 -5.28 -16.19 -8.61
CA TYR A 154 -4.35 -16.21 -7.49
C TYR A 154 -3.20 -17.21 -7.77
N PRO A 155 -2.02 -17.02 -7.17
CA PRO A 155 -0.83 -17.84 -7.47
C PRO A 155 -0.81 -19.20 -6.72
N PHE A 156 -1.92 -19.59 -6.09
CA PHE A 156 -2.01 -20.78 -5.25
C PHE A 156 -2.67 -21.94 -6.01
N PRO A 157 -2.17 -23.18 -5.89
CA PRO A 157 -2.81 -24.34 -6.52
C PRO A 157 -4.24 -24.55 -6.00
N PRO A 158 -5.28 -24.65 -6.85
CA PRO A 158 -6.68 -24.72 -6.42
C PRO A 158 -7.00 -25.89 -5.49
N ASP A 159 -6.39 -27.05 -5.73
CA ASP A 159 -6.63 -28.29 -4.97
C ASP A 159 -5.71 -28.44 -3.76
N ALA A 160 -4.79 -27.48 -3.53
CA ALA A 160 -3.97 -27.50 -2.32
C ALA A 160 -4.82 -27.15 -1.10
N LYS A 161 -4.42 -27.64 0.07
CA LYS A 161 -5.00 -27.22 1.35
C LYS A 161 -4.77 -25.72 1.53
N ALA A 162 -5.85 -24.94 1.70
CA ALA A 162 -5.80 -23.49 1.78
C ALA A 162 -4.91 -23.02 2.95
N ALA A 163 -5.09 -23.67 4.10
CA ALA A 163 -4.29 -23.48 5.29
C ALA A 163 -2.81 -23.90 5.13
N ASP A 164 -2.44 -24.54 3.99
CA ASP A 164 -1.12 -24.92 3.43
C ASP A 164 -0.33 -23.82 2.69
N VAL A 165 -1.05 -22.95 1.98
CA VAL A 165 -0.45 -22.12 0.93
C VAL A 165 -0.86 -20.66 0.97
N ILE A 166 -1.98 -20.31 1.58
CA ILE A 166 -2.46 -18.93 1.63
C ILE A 166 -1.82 -18.20 2.83
N PRO A 167 -1.10 -17.08 2.61
CA PRO A 167 -0.50 -16.32 3.70
C PRO A 167 -1.55 -15.61 4.55
N ARG A 168 -1.23 -15.51 5.84
CA ARG A 168 -2.05 -14.84 6.85
C ARG A 168 -1.34 -13.55 7.27
N PHE A 169 -1.93 -12.41 6.92
CA PHE A 169 -1.44 -11.09 7.32
C PHE A 169 -2.30 -10.47 8.41
N SER A 170 -1.76 -9.48 9.12
CA SER A 170 -2.50 -8.74 10.15
C SER A 170 -3.69 -7.97 9.55
N ASP A 171 -4.85 -8.04 10.21
CA ASP A 171 -6.11 -7.38 9.79
C ASP A 171 -6.56 -7.67 8.34
N ASP A 172 -6.14 -8.82 7.79
CA ASP A 172 -6.50 -9.27 6.44
C ASP A 172 -7.74 -10.20 6.48
N ALA A 173 -8.68 -10.02 5.55
CA ALA A 173 -9.88 -10.84 5.47
C ALA A 173 -9.57 -12.34 5.28
N LYS A 174 -8.51 -12.69 4.53
CA LYS A 174 -8.08 -14.08 4.36
C LYS A 174 -7.65 -14.70 5.69
N ALA A 175 -6.90 -13.95 6.49
CA ALA A 175 -6.42 -14.43 7.78
C ALA A 175 -7.57 -14.67 8.77
N ARG A 176 -8.58 -13.78 8.77
CA ARG A 176 -9.82 -13.97 9.56
C ARG A 176 -10.55 -15.24 9.16
N VAL A 177 -10.85 -15.40 7.87
CA VAL A 177 -11.62 -16.53 7.36
C VAL A 177 -10.86 -17.85 7.54
N LEU A 178 -9.55 -17.89 7.28
CA LEU A 178 -8.72 -19.09 7.51
C LEU A 178 -8.67 -19.54 8.98
N LYS A 179 -8.94 -18.65 9.94
CA LYS A 179 -8.97 -19.00 11.36
C LYS A 179 -10.26 -19.72 11.77
N GLU A 180 -11.33 -19.51 11.01
CA GLU A 180 -12.68 -19.98 11.34
C GLU A 180 -13.05 -21.30 10.65
N LEU A 181 -12.23 -21.76 9.69
CA LEU A 181 -12.57 -22.86 8.79
C LEU A 181 -11.80 -24.15 9.09
N GLU A 182 -12.34 -25.26 8.60
CA GLU A 182 -11.79 -26.61 8.77
C GLU A 182 -10.41 -26.75 8.10
N ASP A 183 -9.56 -27.58 8.69
CA ASP A 183 -8.17 -27.72 8.25
C ASP A 183 -8.08 -28.21 6.80
N ASP A 184 -8.94 -29.12 6.33
CA ASP A 184 -8.82 -29.80 5.04
C ASP A 184 -9.39 -29.03 3.83
N MET A 185 -9.90 -27.81 4.04
CA MET A 185 -10.46 -26.97 2.97
C MET A 185 -9.44 -26.69 1.85
N THR A 186 -9.90 -26.82 0.60
CA THR A 186 -9.08 -26.50 -0.59
C THR A 186 -8.97 -24.99 -0.82
N VAL A 187 -7.93 -24.55 -1.55
CA VAL A 187 -7.79 -23.15 -1.97
C VAL A 187 -9.03 -22.69 -2.73
N LYS A 188 -9.56 -23.51 -3.62
CA LYS A 188 -10.77 -23.17 -4.39
C LYS A 188 -11.95 -22.88 -3.46
N ASP A 189 -12.26 -23.81 -2.55
CA ASP A 189 -13.38 -23.68 -1.62
C ASP A 189 -13.21 -22.48 -0.69
N PHE A 190 -11.97 -22.20 -0.27
CA PHE A 190 -11.65 -21.01 0.51
C PHE A 190 -12.03 -19.71 -0.20
N TRP A 191 -11.69 -19.57 -1.49
CA TRP A 191 -12.00 -18.36 -2.25
C TRP A 191 -13.50 -18.18 -2.51
N ASP A 192 -14.23 -19.30 -2.67
CA ASP A 192 -15.69 -19.30 -2.76
C ASP A 192 -16.30 -18.81 -1.44
N ILE A 193 -15.87 -19.35 -0.29
CA ILE A 193 -16.35 -18.96 1.04
C ILE A 193 -16.02 -17.49 1.33
N LEU A 194 -14.80 -17.04 1.00
CA LEU A 194 -14.37 -15.66 1.20
C LEU A 194 -15.29 -14.68 0.46
N GLY A 195 -15.82 -15.05 -0.71
CA GLY A 195 -16.81 -14.27 -1.46
C GLY A 195 -18.12 -14.01 -0.71
N PHE A 196 -18.47 -14.83 0.29
CA PHE A 196 -19.64 -14.64 1.14
C PHE A 196 -19.33 -13.93 2.47
N SER A 197 -18.06 -13.61 2.73
CA SER A 197 -17.66 -12.89 3.95
C SER A 197 -18.23 -11.47 4.02
N GLU A 198 -18.29 -10.89 5.21
CA GLU A 198 -18.77 -9.51 5.39
C GLU A 198 -17.95 -8.48 4.60
N GLU A 199 -16.67 -8.77 4.34
CA GLU A 199 -15.74 -7.83 3.73
C GLU A 199 -15.65 -7.93 2.21
N CYS A 200 -16.03 -9.07 1.65
CA CYS A 200 -15.94 -9.33 0.22
C CYS A 200 -17.31 -9.65 -0.42
N GLY A 201 -18.33 -9.96 0.39
CA GLY A 201 -19.69 -10.23 -0.04
C GLY A 201 -20.66 -9.07 0.18
N ALA A 202 -21.95 -9.40 0.17
CA ALA A 202 -23.06 -8.47 0.45
C ALA A 202 -23.03 -7.16 -0.38
N GLY A 203 -22.61 -7.25 -1.64
CA GLY A 203 -22.57 -6.11 -2.58
C GLY A 203 -21.33 -5.22 -2.47
N LYS A 204 -20.40 -5.52 -1.57
CA LYS A 204 -19.06 -4.91 -1.56
C LYS A 204 -18.22 -5.53 -2.67
N LEU A 205 -17.30 -4.75 -3.24
CA LEU A 205 -16.26 -5.27 -4.13
C LEU A 205 -14.90 -5.02 -3.51
N SER A 206 -14.23 -6.08 -3.09
CA SER A 206 -12.85 -6.05 -2.65
C SER A 206 -12.00 -6.91 -3.58
N ALA A 207 -10.70 -6.64 -3.63
CA ALA A 207 -9.79 -7.42 -4.46
C ALA A 207 -8.50 -7.77 -3.73
N PHE A 208 -7.91 -8.89 -4.10
CA PHE A 208 -6.59 -9.29 -3.67
C PHE A 208 -5.60 -9.13 -4.82
N PHE A 209 -4.41 -8.64 -4.52
CA PHE A 209 -3.31 -8.50 -5.46
C PHE A 209 -2.08 -9.26 -4.95
N PHE A 210 -1.40 -9.94 -5.87
CA PHE A 210 -0.21 -10.76 -5.62
C PHE A 210 0.81 -10.46 -6.72
N VAL A 211 1.77 -9.57 -6.48
CA VAL A 211 2.70 -9.13 -7.53
C VAL A 211 4.15 -9.27 -7.12
N SER A 212 4.98 -9.74 -8.03
CA SER A 212 6.43 -9.69 -7.86
C SER A 212 6.94 -8.31 -8.30
N VAL A 213 7.96 -7.80 -7.62
CA VAL A 213 8.68 -6.57 -7.99
C VAL A 213 10.16 -6.92 -8.05
N SER A 214 10.78 -6.72 -9.21
CA SER A 214 12.21 -6.96 -9.42
C SER A 214 13.02 -5.69 -9.20
N LYS A 215 14.31 -5.82 -8.85
CA LYS A 215 15.22 -4.67 -8.89
C LYS A 215 15.31 -4.15 -10.32
N ASN A 216 15.12 -2.84 -10.49
CA ASN A 216 15.47 -2.20 -11.76
C ASN A 216 17.00 -2.14 -11.83
N GLU A 217 17.63 -2.96 -12.67
CA GLU A 217 19.01 -2.68 -13.06
C GLU A 217 19.02 -1.32 -13.80
N PRO A 218 19.87 -0.37 -13.39
CA PRO A 218 19.99 0.88 -14.13
C PRO A 218 20.41 0.54 -15.56
N LYS A 219 19.57 0.88 -16.54
CA LYS A 219 19.94 0.82 -17.95
C LYS A 219 21.11 1.78 -18.15
N GLU A 220 22.32 1.25 -18.28
CA GLU A 220 23.51 2.04 -18.60
C GLU A 220 23.22 2.95 -19.80
N LYS A 221 23.09 4.24 -19.53
CA LYS A 221 23.36 5.29 -20.52
C LYS A 221 24.54 6.04 -19.97
N GLY A 222 25.71 5.72 -20.51
CA GLY A 222 26.99 6.23 -20.07
C GLY A 222 27.01 7.76 -20.00
N ILE A 223 27.25 8.25 -18.78
CA ILE A 223 28.03 9.45 -18.51
C ILE A 223 28.94 9.05 -17.34
N LYS A 224 30.25 9.05 -17.57
CA LYS A 224 31.26 8.87 -16.51
C LYS A 224 31.51 10.20 -15.81
N ASN A 225 32.07 10.08 -14.60
CA ASN A 225 32.72 11.07 -13.71
C ASN A 225 31.79 11.60 -12.61
N ASP A 226 32.15 11.66 -11.33
CA ASP A 226 33.37 11.32 -10.58
C ASP A 226 32.93 10.93 -9.16
N ASP A 227 33.75 10.11 -8.50
CA ASP A 227 33.84 9.81 -7.07
C ASP A 227 32.86 10.54 -6.13
N ASP A 228 31.82 9.83 -5.68
CA ASP A 228 31.28 10.02 -4.33
C ASP A 228 30.66 8.70 -3.84
N ASP A 229 31.53 7.88 -3.26
CA ASP A 229 31.18 6.68 -2.50
C ASP A 229 30.56 7.14 -1.17
N ASN A 230 29.28 7.47 -1.20
CA ASN A 230 28.49 7.69 0.01
C ASN A 230 27.27 6.75 -0.03
N ASN A 231 27.41 5.66 0.72
CA ASN A 231 26.31 4.84 1.24
C ASN A 231 25.24 5.77 1.85
N ILE A 232 24.21 6.10 1.08
CA ILE A 232 22.97 6.64 1.63
C ILE A 232 22.07 5.43 1.95
N GLU A 233 22.43 4.71 3.01
CA GLU A 233 21.53 3.76 3.67
C GLU A 233 20.54 4.57 4.54
N ASP A 234 19.60 5.28 3.93
CA ASP A 234 18.49 5.91 4.67
C ASP A 234 17.28 4.96 4.66
N GLU A 235 17.39 3.88 5.45
CA GLU A 235 16.31 2.88 5.62
C GLU A 235 15.13 3.38 6.49
N GLY A 236 15.11 4.67 6.85
CA GLY A 236 14.25 5.20 7.90
C GLY A 236 14.73 4.77 9.29
N LYS A 237 14.31 5.52 10.32
CA LYS A 237 14.77 5.23 11.68
C LYS A 237 14.08 3.99 12.23
N VAL A 238 14.87 2.98 12.60
CA VAL A 238 14.38 1.82 13.36
C VAL A 238 14.10 2.25 14.79
N LEU A 239 12.84 2.10 15.21
CA LEU A 239 12.36 2.40 16.55
C LEU A 239 12.24 1.12 17.39
N GLN A 240 12.50 1.26 18.69
CA GLN A 240 12.09 0.26 19.68
C GLN A 240 10.56 0.14 19.70
N GLU A 241 10.05 -1.04 20.08
CA GLU A 241 8.62 -1.33 20.04
C GLU A 241 7.79 -0.28 20.80
N ASP A 242 8.21 0.08 22.00
CA ASP A 242 7.55 1.05 22.86
C ASP A 242 7.50 2.45 22.23
N ALA A 243 8.56 2.86 21.52
CA ALA A 243 8.61 4.13 20.80
C ALA A 243 7.69 4.12 19.58
N PHE A 244 7.66 3.02 18.83
CA PHE A 244 6.76 2.84 17.70
C PHE A 244 5.28 2.83 18.13
N VAL A 245 4.97 2.07 19.18
CA VAL A 245 3.63 2.03 19.79
C VAL A 245 3.24 3.41 20.32
N THR A 246 4.16 4.15 20.94
CA THR A 246 3.91 5.53 21.37
C THR A 246 3.54 6.44 20.19
N PHE A 247 4.30 6.36 19.09
CA PHE A 247 3.99 7.11 17.87
C PHE A 247 2.60 6.77 17.31
N TRP A 248 2.27 5.48 17.20
CA TRP A 248 0.96 5.04 16.69
C TRP A 248 -0.20 5.40 17.60
N ASN A 249 -0.06 5.21 18.91
CA ASN A 249 -1.06 5.62 19.88
C ASN A 249 -1.31 7.13 19.81
N GLN A 250 -0.26 7.92 19.57
CA GLN A 250 -0.41 9.35 19.39
C GLN A 250 -1.13 9.70 18.08
N LEU A 251 -0.86 9.00 16.97
CA LEU A 251 -1.57 9.17 15.70
C LEU A 251 -3.07 8.84 15.81
N MET A 252 -3.40 7.83 16.60
CA MET A 252 -4.77 7.35 16.82
C MET A 252 -5.47 7.99 18.03
N HIS A 253 -4.81 8.93 18.71
CA HIS A 253 -5.33 9.58 19.91
C HIS A 253 -6.58 10.42 19.58
N ASP A 254 -7.58 10.44 20.48
CA ASP A 254 -8.85 11.19 20.33
C ASP A 254 -8.69 12.72 20.07
N LYS A 255 -7.52 13.28 20.38
CA LYS A 255 -7.16 14.70 20.17
C LYS A 255 -6.55 14.95 18.79
N ILE A 256 -6.36 13.91 17.98
CA ILE A 256 -5.93 13.98 16.60
C ILE A 256 -7.17 13.90 15.71
N SER A 257 -7.33 14.91 14.86
CA SER A 257 -8.41 15.02 13.89
C SER A 257 -7.89 15.65 12.60
N PHE A 258 -8.38 15.16 11.47
CA PHE A 258 -8.12 15.64 10.12
C PHE A 258 -9.41 16.04 9.40
N GLU A 259 -10.45 16.40 10.14
CA GLU A 259 -11.77 16.78 9.59
C GLU A 259 -11.73 18.07 8.75
N ASP A 260 -10.87 19.02 9.12
CA ASP A 260 -10.66 20.26 8.41
C ASP A 260 -9.21 20.74 8.49
N THR A 261 -8.90 21.83 7.79
CA THR A 261 -7.58 22.42 7.73
C THR A 261 -7.04 22.84 9.10
N ALA A 262 -7.86 23.41 9.98
CA ALA A 262 -7.39 23.88 11.29
C ALA A 262 -7.04 22.70 12.20
N HIS A 263 -7.89 21.69 12.23
CA HIS A 263 -7.66 20.44 12.96
C HIS A 263 -6.45 19.70 12.41
N ALA A 264 -6.35 19.53 11.09
CA ALA A 264 -5.21 18.88 10.44
C ALA A 264 -3.88 19.57 10.76
N THR A 265 -3.82 20.91 10.73
CA THR A 265 -2.61 21.67 11.09
C THR A 265 -2.23 21.46 12.55
N LYS A 266 -3.20 21.56 13.47
CA LYS A 266 -2.97 21.37 14.90
C LYS A 266 -2.54 19.94 15.24
N SER A 267 -3.17 18.94 14.63
CA SER A 267 -2.84 17.52 14.74
C SER A 267 -1.44 17.25 14.21
N THR A 268 -1.13 17.77 13.03
CA THR A 268 0.21 17.63 12.42
C THR A 268 1.27 18.25 13.32
N ALA A 269 1.06 19.46 13.85
CA ALA A 269 2.02 20.08 14.77
C ALA A 269 2.26 19.25 16.04
N ARG A 270 1.21 18.63 16.61
CA ARG A 270 1.32 17.73 17.77
C ARG A 270 2.11 16.46 17.45
N LEU A 271 1.85 15.88 16.29
CA LEU A 271 2.54 14.68 15.83
C LEU A 271 4.00 14.98 15.53
N LEU A 272 4.30 16.07 14.81
CA LEU A 272 5.67 16.56 14.57
C LEU A 272 6.43 16.82 15.88
N LYS A 273 5.76 17.32 16.93
CA LYS A 273 6.39 17.46 18.25
C LYS A 273 6.77 16.09 18.83
N THR A 274 5.84 15.14 18.79
CA THR A 274 6.09 13.76 19.24
C THR A 274 7.24 13.14 18.46
N TRP A 275 7.36 13.44 17.17
CA TRP A 275 8.45 12.96 16.32
C TRP A 275 9.80 13.52 16.78
N LYS A 276 9.86 14.82 17.06
CA LYS A 276 11.05 15.46 17.62
C LYS A 276 11.45 14.81 18.96
N ASP A 277 10.49 14.54 19.82
CA ASP A 277 10.73 13.88 21.11
C ASP A 277 11.27 12.44 20.94
N LEU A 278 10.94 11.76 19.82
CA LEU A 278 11.48 10.45 19.43
C LEU A 278 12.79 10.54 18.60
N ASN A 279 13.37 11.74 18.45
CA ASN A 279 14.55 12.01 17.63
C ASN A 279 14.39 11.54 16.18
N LEU A 280 13.20 11.74 15.60
CA LEU A 280 12.87 11.41 14.23
C LEU A 280 13.09 12.61 13.31
N THR A 281 13.97 12.46 12.32
CA THR A 281 14.26 13.50 11.32
C THR A 281 13.52 13.18 10.02
N PRO A 282 12.59 14.04 9.58
CA PRO A 282 12.01 13.93 8.25
C PRO A 282 13.08 14.16 7.18
N PHE A 283 12.96 13.50 6.04
CA PHE A 283 13.72 13.83 4.85
C PHE A 283 12.79 14.41 3.78
N ALA A 284 13.27 15.41 3.05
CA ALA A 284 12.55 16.01 1.95
C ALA A 284 12.92 15.30 0.64
N PHE A 285 11.94 15.02 -0.20
CA PHE A 285 12.19 14.57 -1.56
C PHE A 285 11.30 15.35 -2.53
N THR A 286 11.85 15.66 -3.69
CA THR A 286 11.13 16.34 -4.79
C THR A 286 10.99 15.36 -5.93
N THR A 287 9.77 14.94 -6.24
CA THR A 287 9.52 14.11 -7.41
C THR A 287 9.20 14.98 -8.62
N PHE A 288 9.93 14.78 -9.72
CA PHE A 288 9.64 15.42 -11.00
C PHE A 288 8.69 14.55 -11.82
N GLY A 289 7.49 15.06 -12.13
CA GLY A 289 6.58 14.39 -13.05
C GLY A 289 6.99 14.61 -14.51
N LYS A 290 7.06 13.55 -15.34
CA LYS A 290 7.05 13.74 -16.80
C LYS A 290 5.72 14.38 -17.21
N LYS A 291 5.75 15.51 -17.94
CA LYS A 291 4.56 16.18 -18.49
C LYS A 291 3.64 15.14 -19.14
N SER A 292 2.39 15.04 -18.68
CA SER A 292 1.36 14.35 -19.44
C SER A 292 1.12 15.14 -20.73
N THR A 293 1.49 14.58 -21.88
CA THR A 293 1.29 15.19 -23.20
C THR A 293 -0.10 14.92 -23.78
N LYS A 294 -1.01 14.26 -23.04
CA LYS A 294 -2.38 14.05 -23.52
C LYS A 294 -3.25 15.26 -23.16
N PRO A 295 -3.81 15.99 -24.15
CA PRO A 295 -4.76 17.06 -23.90
C PRO A 295 -6.04 16.41 -23.39
N THR A 296 -6.27 16.48 -22.08
CA THR A 296 -7.62 16.25 -21.53
C THR A 296 -8.33 17.60 -21.60
N GLN A 297 -9.57 17.59 -22.11
CA GLN A 297 -10.41 18.78 -22.34
C GLN A 297 -10.43 19.76 -21.15
N PRO A 298 -10.68 21.06 -21.43
CA PRO A 298 -10.48 22.11 -20.46
C PRO A 298 -11.63 22.09 -19.46
N ASP A 299 -11.41 21.56 -18.26
CA ASP A 299 -12.22 21.98 -17.14
C ASP A 299 -11.41 22.16 -15.85
N LEU A 300 -11.57 23.36 -15.31
CA LEU A 300 -11.09 23.89 -14.03
C LEU A 300 -9.57 23.89 -13.77
N LYS A 301 -8.98 25.07 -14.01
CA LYS A 301 -7.79 25.70 -13.39
C LYS A 301 -7.17 25.00 -12.16
N ARG A 302 -6.64 23.78 -12.31
CA ARG A 302 -5.74 23.19 -11.32
C ARG A 302 -4.38 23.09 -11.98
N LYS A 303 -3.42 23.89 -11.46
CA LYS A 303 -2.00 23.68 -11.75
C LYS A 303 -1.72 22.21 -11.44
N ALA A 304 -1.36 21.43 -12.46
CA ALA A 304 -0.69 20.16 -12.23
C ALA A 304 0.58 20.50 -11.42
N PRO A 305 0.73 20.03 -10.17
CA PRO A 305 1.96 20.26 -9.43
C PRO A 305 3.01 19.37 -10.10
N ASN A 306 3.79 19.96 -11.00
CA ASN A 306 4.87 19.25 -11.69
C ASN A 306 6.07 19.05 -10.75
N ASP A 307 6.14 19.87 -9.69
CA ASP A 307 7.11 19.79 -8.61
C ASP A 307 6.33 19.62 -7.30
N LEU A 308 6.51 18.47 -6.66
CA LEU A 308 5.92 18.17 -5.35
C LEU A 308 7.08 17.93 -4.41
N THR A 309 7.44 18.97 -3.66
CA THR A 309 8.31 18.85 -2.49
C THR A 309 7.44 18.40 -1.34
N ALA A 310 7.76 17.25 -0.77
CA ALA A 310 7.10 16.76 0.42
C ALA A 310 8.13 16.21 1.39
N ASN A 311 7.84 16.37 2.68
CA ASN A 311 8.64 15.79 3.74
C ASN A 311 8.05 14.43 4.10
N VAL A 312 8.90 13.42 4.13
CA VAL A 312 8.57 12.06 4.51
C VAL A 312 9.17 11.80 5.87
N LEU A 313 8.32 11.31 6.76
CA LEU A 313 8.81 10.56 7.89
C LEU A 313 8.63 9.08 7.61
N SER A 314 9.69 8.33 7.89
CA SER A 314 9.78 6.88 7.76
C SER A 314 10.13 6.31 9.13
N VAL A 315 9.24 5.48 9.69
CA VAL A 315 9.50 4.74 10.94
C VAL A 315 9.36 3.25 10.71
N ARG A 316 10.29 2.49 11.27
CA ARG A 316 10.29 1.04 11.21
C ARG A 316 10.29 0.44 12.61
N ARG A 317 9.39 -0.49 12.91
CA ARG A 317 9.51 -1.35 14.09
C ARG A 317 10.18 -2.63 13.66
N LYS A 318 11.23 -3.10 14.33
CA LYS A 318 11.70 -4.48 14.19
C LYS A 318 10.99 -5.32 15.25
N LYS A 319 10.32 -6.42 14.87
CA LYS A 319 9.87 -7.39 15.89
C LYS A 319 11.05 -8.28 16.25
N THR A 320 11.32 -8.35 17.55
CA THR A 320 12.33 -9.23 18.17
C THR A 320 11.72 -10.56 18.53
#